data_AF-A0A7V0S1S6-F1
#
_entry.id   AF-A0A7V0S1S6-F1
#
_cell.length_a   1.000
_cell.length_b   1.000
_cell.length_c   1.000
_cell.angle_alpha   90.00
_cell.angle_beta   90.00
_cell.angle_gamma   90.00
#
_symmetry.space_group_name_H-M   'P 1'
#
loop_
_entity.id
_entity.type
_entity.pdbx_description
1 polymer ?
#
loop_
_entity_poly.entity_id
_entity_poly.type
_entity_poly.pdbx_seq_one_letter_code
_entity_poly.pdbx_strand_id
1 'polypeptide(L)' 'MEVLNVKGSHETPEVIFDKDNAIFSITGKSLPEDVKEFYNP' A
#
# COMPACT_ATOMS: atom_id res chain seq x y z
N MET A 1 1.19 -12.70 13.36
CA MET A 1 -0.02 -12.21 12.62
C MET A 1 0.07 -12.81 11.23
N GLU A 2 -1.03 -12.92 10.48
CA GLU A 2 -0.86 -13.25 9.05
C GLU A 2 -0.20 -12.07 8.33
N VAL A 3 0.78 -12.37 7.47
CA VAL A 3 1.46 -11.36 6.64
C VAL A 3 0.46 -10.87 5.60
N LEU A 4 0.25 -9.55 5.54
CA LEU A 4 -0.52 -8.93 4.46
C LEU A 4 0.43 -8.62 3.31
N ASN A 5 0.21 -9.26 2.17
CA ASN A 5 0.95 -9.00 0.94
C ASN A 5 -0.05 -8.76 -0.20
N VAL A 6 -0.21 -7.50 -0.57
CA VAL A 6 -1.05 -7.06 -1.69
C VAL A 6 -0.14 -6.68 -2.84
N LYS A 7 -0.21 -7.42 -3.94
CA LYS A 7 0.53 -7.09 -5.15
C LYS A 7 -0.01 -5.80 -5.76
N GLY A 8 0.89 -4.87 -6.06
CA GLY A 8 0.56 -3.65 -6.81
C GLY A 8 0.19 -3.94 -8.27
N SER A 9 -0.38 -2.93 -8.91
CA SER A 9 -0.69 -2.92 -10.36
C SER A 9 -0.05 -1.71 -11.03
N HIS A 10 -0.43 -1.41 -12.28
CA HIS A 10 0.01 -0.18 -12.95
C HIS A 10 -0.45 1.09 -12.20
N GLU A 11 -1.59 1.01 -11.51
CA GLU A 11 -2.29 2.18 -10.95
C GLU A 11 -2.38 2.13 -9.41
N THR A 12 -2.08 0.97 -8.81
CA THR A 12 -2.15 0.73 -7.36
C THR A 12 -0.80 0.29 -6.80
N PRO A 13 -0.44 0.70 -5.57
CA PRO A 13 0.83 0.35 -4.97
C PRO A 13 0.83 -1.08 -4.46
N GLU A 14 2.01 -1.67 -4.35
CA GLU A 14 2.25 -2.88 -3.57
C GLU A 14 2.27 -2.56 -2.08
N VAL A 15 1.67 -3.42 -1.26
CA VAL A 15 1.60 -3.27 0.19
C VAL A 15 2.09 -4.54 0.86
N ILE A 16 3.12 -4.40 1.71
CA ILE A 16 3.65 -5.49 2.52
C ILE A 16 3.59 -5.05 3.99
N PHE A 17 2.85 -5.80 4.79
CA PHE A 17 2.84 -5.70 6.24
C PHE A 17 3.17 -7.05 6.85
N ASP A 18 4.40 -7.15 7.32
CA ASP A 18 4.94 -8.32 8.00
C ASP A 18 5.45 -7.88 9.37
N LYS A 19 4.63 -8.14 10.39
CA LYS A 19 4.95 -7.79 11.78
C LYS A 19 6.13 -8.59 12.32
N ASP A 20 6.27 -9.85 11.90
CA ASP A 20 7.28 -10.77 12.43
C ASP A 20 8.68 -10.37 11.93
N ASN A 21 8.77 -9.80 10.72
CA ASN A 21 10.00 -9.23 10.16
C ASN A 21 10.13 -7.71 10.30
N ALA A 22 9.19 -7.04 11.00
CA ALA A 22 9.12 -5.58 11.14
C ALA A 22 9.14 -4.82 9.79
N ILE A 23 8.48 -5.36 8.78
CA ILE A 23 8.35 -4.76 7.45
C ILE A 23 6.99 -4.08 7.34
N PHE A 24 7.02 -2.78 7.05
CA PHE A 24 5.88 -2.03 6.55
C PHE A 24 6.32 -1.24 5.33
N SER A 25 5.84 -1.64 4.15
CA SER A 25 6.22 -1.05 2.87
C SER A 25 4.99 -0.79 2.01
N ILE A 26 4.93 0.42 1.45
CA ILE A 26 3.98 0.80 0.42
C ILE A 26 4.79 1.38 -0.74
N THR A 27 4.82 0.69 -1.87
CA THR A 27 5.71 1.01 -3.00
C THR A 27 4.99 0.96 -4.33
N GLY A 28 5.28 1.92 -5.21
CA GLY A 28 4.67 1.99 -6.55
C GLY A 28 3.76 3.20 -6.72
N LYS A 29 3.03 3.23 -7.84
CA LYS A 29 2.09 4.32 -8.14
C LYS A 29 0.84 4.15 -7.30
N SER A 30 0.39 5.24 -6.69
CA SER A 30 -0.92 5.32 -6.03
C SER A 30 -1.69 6.43 -6.71
N LEU A 31 -2.50 6.06 -7.71
CA LEU A 31 -3.36 6.97 -8.45
C LEU A 31 -4.81 6.79 -7.95
N PRO A 32 -5.17 7.33 -6.78
CA PRO A 32 -6.56 7.32 -6.35
C PRO A 32 -7.39 8.16 -7.33
N GLU A 33 -8.62 7.73 -7.59
CA GLU A 33 -9.58 8.44 -8.45
C GLU A 33 -9.82 9.87 -7.96
N ASP A 34 -9.83 10.06 -6.64
CA ASP A 34 -9.83 11.37 -6.00
C ASP A 34 -8.65 11.52 -5.02
N VAL A 35 -7.56 12.13 -5.52
CA VAL A 35 -6.35 12.43 -4.74
C VAL A 35 -6.63 13.36 -3.57
N LYS A 36 -7.61 14.26 -3.69
CA LYS A 36 -7.89 15.23 -2.62
C LYS A 36 -8.58 14.55 -1.45
N GLU A 37 -9.54 13.68 -1.73
CA GLU A 37 -10.21 12.89 -0.68
C GLU A 37 -9.23 11.91 -0.01
N PHE A 38 -8.41 11.21 -0.80
CA PHE A 38 -7.50 10.17 -0.29
C PHE A 38 -6.40 10.69 0.65
N TYR A 39 -5.83 11.88 0.37
CA TYR A 39 -4.79 12.49 1.20
C TYR A 39 -5.32 13.54 2.19
N ASN A 40 -6.64 13.66 2.34
CA ASN A 40 -7.22 14.51 3.37
C ASN A 40 -7.00 13.84 4.75
N PRO A 41 -6.42 14.56 5.74
CA PRO A 41 -6.11 14.00 7.06
C PRO A 41 -7.36 13.65 7.88
#